data_AF-A0A377DAM1-F1
#
_entry.id   AF-A0A377DAM1-F1
#
_cell.length_a   1.000
_cell.length_b   1.000
_cell.length_c   1.000
_cell.angle_alpha   90.00
_cell.angle_beta   90.00
_cell.angle_gamma   90.00
#
_symmetry.space_group_name_H-M   'P 1'
#
loop_
_entity.id
_entity.type
_entity.pdbx_description
1 polymer ?
#
loop_
_entity_poly.entity_id
_entity_poly.type
_entity_poly.pdbx_seq_one_letter_code
_entity_poly.pdbx_strand_id
1 'polypeptide(L)'
;MGGFPGVALLTEEYINFMASNFDRLTVWQDGKKVDFTLEAYSIPGALVQKLTAKDVQVEMTLRFATPRTSLLETKITSNKPLDLVWDGELLEKLEAKEGKPLSDKTIAGEYPDYQRKISATRDGLKVTFGKVRATWDLLTSGESEYQVHKSLPVQTEINGNRFTSMAHINGSTTLYTTYSHLLTAQEVSKEQMQIRDILARPAFYLTASQQRWEEYLKKGLTNPDATPEQTRVAVKAIETLNGNWRSPGGAVKYNTVTPSVTGRWFSGNQTWPWDT
;
A
#
# COMPACT_ATOMS: atom_id res chain seq x y z
N MET A 1 3.27 0.63 14.36
CA MET A 1 4.49 1.35 13.97
C MET A 1 5.37 0.42 13.13
N GLY A 2 6.20 0.94 12.23
CA GLY A 2 7.12 0.12 11.41
C GLY A 2 6.57 -0.26 10.04
N GLY A 3 5.29 -0.03 9.75
CA GLY A 3 4.68 -0.31 8.47
C GLY A 3 3.43 0.54 8.27
N PHE A 4 2.85 0.49 7.08
CA PHE A 4 1.59 1.15 6.75
C PHE A 4 0.48 0.09 6.71
N PRO A 5 -0.27 -0.10 7.82
CA PRO A 5 -1.18 -1.22 7.95
C PRO A 5 -2.45 -1.04 7.11
N GLY A 6 -3.23 -2.10 6.96
CA GLY A 6 -4.53 -2.06 6.29
C GLY A 6 -4.39 -2.00 4.77
N VAL A 7 -3.68 -2.98 4.20
CA VAL A 7 -3.58 -3.10 2.73
C VAL A 7 -4.98 -3.28 2.15
N ALA A 8 -5.51 -2.24 1.51
CA ALA A 8 -6.81 -2.25 0.86
C ALA A 8 -6.65 -2.62 -0.63
N LEU A 9 -7.26 -3.72 -1.05
CA LEU A 9 -7.31 -4.15 -2.43
C LEU A 9 -8.64 -3.69 -3.06
N LEU A 10 -8.55 -3.06 -4.23
CA LEU A 10 -9.72 -2.82 -5.07
C LEU A 10 -9.90 -4.04 -5.98
N THR A 11 -10.69 -5.00 -5.52
CA THR A 11 -10.95 -6.28 -6.17
C THR A 11 -12.05 -6.11 -7.22
N GLU A 12 -11.64 -5.56 -8.37
CA GLU A 12 -12.46 -5.10 -9.49
C GLU A 12 -13.48 -4.02 -9.08
N GLU A 13 -14.56 -4.39 -8.41
CA GLU A 13 -15.69 -3.51 -8.09
C GLU A 13 -15.78 -3.14 -6.60
N TYR A 14 -15.04 -3.83 -5.72
CA TYR A 14 -15.14 -3.69 -4.27
C TYR A 14 -13.80 -3.38 -3.61
N ILE A 15 -13.85 -2.71 -2.46
CA ILE A 15 -12.71 -2.55 -1.56
C ILE A 15 -12.71 -3.66 -0.50
N ASN A 16 -11.60 -4.39 -0.39
CA ASN A 16 -11.43 -5.46 0.59
C ASN A 16 -10.05 -5.36 1.26
N PHE A 17 -9.98 -5.44 2.58
CA PHE A 17 -8.70 -5.44 3.29
C PHE A 17 -8.03 -6.81 3.20
N MET A 18 -6.75 -6.82 2.87
CA MET A 18 -5.93 -8.03 2.76
C MET A 18 -5.25 -8.40 4.08
N ALA A 19 -4.72 -7.42 4.78
CA ALA A 19 -3.84 -7.60 5.94
C ALA A 19 -3.92 -6.40 6.88
N SER A 20 -3.75 -6.64 8.19
CA SER A 20 -3.50 -5.58 9.15
C SER A 20 -2.04 -5.13 9.05
N ASN A 21 -1.10 -5.91 9.58
CA ASN A 21 0.32 -5.68 9.33
C ASN A 21 0.73 -6.45 8.08
N PHE A 22 1.38 -5.77 7.14
CA PHE A 22 2.02 -6.39 5.99
C PHE A 22 3.29 -5.61 5.68
N ASP A 23 4.42 -6.29 5.68
CA ASP A 23 5.75 -5.69 5.50
C ASP A 23 6.13 -4.66 6.59
N ARG A 24 5.76 -4.94 7.83
CA ARG A 24 6.07 -4.10 8.99
C ARG A 24 7.51 -4.32 9.44
N LEU A 25 8.34 -3.29 9.39
CA LEU A 25 9.71 -3.28 9.88
C LEU A 25 9.79 -3.27 11.41
N THR A 26 10.68 -4.11 11.93
CA THR A 26 11.30 -4.00 13.25
C THR A 26 12.81 -4.06 13.09
N VAL A 27 13.53 -3.35 13.96
CA VAL A 27 15.00 -3.27 13.93
C VAL A 27 15.57 -3.93 15.17
N TRP A 28 16.64 -4.70 15.01
CA TRP A 28 17.35 -5.40 16.06
C TRP A 28 18.83 -5.01 16.03
N GLN A 29 19.42 -4.87 17.21
CA GLN A 29 20.83 -4.60 17.42
C GLN A 29 21.33 -5.53 18.53
N ASP A 30 22.39 -6.30 18.23
CA ASP A 30 22.98 -7.27 19.17
C ASP A 30 21.93 -8.23 19.77
N GLY A 31 20.99 -8.70 18.94
CA GLY A 31 19.90 -9.60 19.36
C GLY A 31 18.80 -8.95 20.20
N LYS A 32 18.85 -7.63 20.43
CA LYS A 32 17.82 -6.87 21.13
C LYS A 32 17.03 -6.00 20.16
N LYS A 33 15.69 -6.07 20.25
CA LYS A 33 14.81 -5.18 19.51
C LYS A 33 15.03 -3.73 19.93
N VAL A 34 15.21 -2.84 18.96
CA VAL A 34 15.29 -1.40 19.17
C VAL A 34 13.90 -0.88 19.51
N ASP A 35 13.81 -0.11 20.59
CA ASP A 35 12.58 0.52 21.05
C ASP A 35 12.47 1.94 20.47
N PHE A 36 11.37 2.21 19.78
CA PHE A 36 11.18 3.45 19.02
C PHE A 36 9.97 4.22 19.55
N THR A 37 10.07 5.55 19.55
CA THR A 37 8.89 6.42 19.54
C THR A 37 8.39 6.61 18.10
N LEU A 38 7.09 6.87 17.93
CA LEU A 38 6.45 7.01 16.63
C LEU A 38 5.89 8.42 16.44
N GLU A 39 6.23 9.03 15.31
CA GLU A 39 5.45 10.12 14.70
C GLU A 39 4.90 9.60 13.36
N ALA A 40 3.60 9.78 13.10
CA ALA A 40 2.99 9.37 11.83
C ALA A 40 1.94 10.39 11.38
N TYR A 41 1.95 10.75 10.09
CA TYR A 41 1.04 11.74 9.52
C TYR A 41 0.82 11.50 8.02
N SER A 42 -0.27 12.05 7.50
CA SER A 42 -0.51 12.18 6.07
C SER A 42 -0.26 13.63 5.63
N ILE A 43 0.13 13.77 4.38
CA ILE A 43 0.11 15.02 3.62
C ILE A 43 -0.57 14.74 2.27
N PRO A 44 -1.03 15.76 1.53
CA PRO A 44 -1.52 15.57 0.17
C PRO A 44 -0.51 14.79 -0.67
N GLY A 45 -0.86 13.53 -0.99
CA GLY A 45 -0.06 12.64 -1.81
C GLY A 45 1.01 11.79 -1.13
N ALA A 46 1.11 11.75 0.20
CA ALA A 46 2.00 10.81 0.89
C ALA A 46 1.54 10.41 2.29
N LEU A 47 1.99 9.23 2.71
CA LEU A 47 2.01 8.85 4.12
C LEU A 47 3.46 8.87 4.62
N VAL A 48 3.67 9.40 5.82
CA VAL A 48 4.98 9.51 6.44
C VAL A 48 4.93 8.93 7.85
N GLN A 49 5.96 8.18 8.23
CA GLN A 49 6.20 7.86 9.63
C GLN A 49 7.69 7.98 9.97
N LYS A 50 7.97 8.44 11.18
CA LYS A 50 9.32 8.58 11.74
C LYS A 50 9.40 7.76 13.02
N LEU A 51 10.39 6.88 13.08
CA LEU A 51 10.72 6.07 14.24
C LEU A 51 12.02 6.60 14.84
N THR A 52 11.97 7.00 16.11
CA THR A 52 13.13 7.63 16.75
C THR A 52 13.54 6.81 17.98
N ALA A 53 14.78 6.33 17.97
CA ALA A 53 15.49 5.79 19.11
C ALA A 53 16.80 6.56 19.30
N LYS A 54 17.52 6.27 20.39
CA LYS A 54 18.77 6.97 20.73
C LYS A 54 19.83 6.91 19.62
N ASP A 55 20.11 5.70 19.13
CA ASP A 55 21.21 5.42 18.20
C ASP A 55 20.73 4.93 16.81
N VAL A 56 19.41 4.90 16.61
CA VAL A 56 18.77 4.48 15.35
C VAL A 56 17.57 5.38 15.07
N GLN A 57 17.46 5.86 13.83
CA GLN A 57 16.27 6.54 13.33
C GLN A 57 15.82 5.91 12.02
N VAL A 58 14.50 5.82 11.82
CA VAL A 58 13.90 5.36 10.57
C VAL A 58 12.89 6.38 10.08
N GLU A 59 13.07 6.88 8.88
CA GLU A 59 12.10 7.73 8.19
C GLU A 59 11.52 6.97 7.01
N MET A 60 10.19 6.88 6.96
CA MET A 60 9.47 6.15 5.92
C MET A 60 8.53 7.09 5.20
N THR A 61 8.64 7.14 3.86
CA THR A 61 7.77 7.93 2.98
C THR A 61 7.15 7.02 1.93
N LEU A 62 5.81 6.93 1.92
CA LEU A 62 5.04 6.15 0.97
C LEU A 62 4.31 7.07 -0.02
N ARG A 63 4.55 6.89 -1.31
CA ARG A 63 3.89 7.62 -2.42
C ARG A 63 3.51 6.67 -3.54
N PHE A 64 2.53 7.02 -4.37
CA PHE A 64 2.24 6.25 -5.59
C PHE A 64 3.23 6.57 -6.71
N ALA A 65 3.76 5.53 -7.37
CA ALA A 65 4.70 5.64 -8.47
C ALA A 65 4.02 5.40 -9.84
N THR A 66 3.10 4.44 -9.91
CA THR A 66 2.31 4.12 -11.12
C THR A 66 0.83 3.94 -10.75
N PRO A 67 -0.07 3.74 -11.73
CA PRO A 67 -1.47 3.37 -11.45
C PRO A 67 -1.67 2.01 -10.76
N ARG A 68 -0.61 1.20 -10.59
CA ARG A 68 -0.66 -0.12 -9.94
C ARG A 68 0.34 -0.27 -8.80
N THR A 69 1.32 0.62 -8.69
CA THR A 69 2.45 0.47 -7.77
C THR A 69 2.65 1.70 -6.89
N SER A 70 2.74 1.49 -5.59
CA SER A 70 3.29 2.47 -4.65
C SER A 70 4.75 2.18 -4.33
N LEU A 71 5.48 3.22 -3.94
CA LEU A 71 6.89 3.23 -3.61
C LEU A 71 7.05 3.71 -2.16
N LEU A 72 7.66 2.87 -1.34
CA LEU A 72 8.13 3.18 -0.01
C LEU A 72 9.62 3.45 -0.03
N GLU A 73 10.02 4.65 0.39
CA GLU A 73 11.38 4.92 0.85
C GLU A 73 11.47 4.60 2.34
N THR A 74 12.46 3.82 2.75
CA THR A 74 12.80 3.55 4.15
C THR A 74 14.25 3.96 4.39
N LYS A 75 14.44 5.14 4.96
CA LYS A 75 15.74 5.70 5.29
C LYS A 75 16.09 5.36 6.73
N ILE A 76 17.15 4.59 6.92
CA ILE A 76 17.65 4.15 8.22
C ILE A 76 18.96 4.88 8.51
N THR A 77 19.01 5.60 9.62
CA THR A 77 20.22 6.23 10.15
C THR A 77 20.68 5.43 11.36
N SER A 78 21.90 4.91 11.30
CA SER A 78 22.58 4.24 12.42
C SER A 78 24.10 4.31 12.27
N ASN A 79 24.78 4.33 13.42
CA ASN A 79 26.24 4.28 13.54
C ASN A 79 26.78 2.85 13.75
N LYS A 80 25.91 1.84 13.80
CA LYS A 80 26.25 0.43 14.03
C LYS A 80 25.49 -0.47 13.05
N PRO A 81 25.96 -1.71 12.84
CA PRO A 81 25.20 -2.71 12.11
C PRO A 81 23.85 -3.02 12.78
N LEU A 82 22.88 -3.43 11.97
CA LEU A 82 21.51 -3.74 12.39
C LEU A 82 20.98 -4.97 11.64
N ASP A 83 20.16 -5.75 12.34
CA ASP A 83 19.33 -6.79 11.73
C ASP A 83 17.92 -6.24 11.53
N LEU A 84 17.46 -6.27 10.29
CA LEU A 84 16.16 -5.79 9.87
C LEU A 84 15.21 -6.98 9.73
N VAL A 85 14.02 -6.86 10.31
CA VAL A 85 13.00 -7.91 10.26
C VAL A 85 11.68 -7.29 9.82
N TRP A 86 11.12 -7.81 8.73
CA TRP A 86 9.78 -7.44 8.26
C TRP A 86 8.80 -8.58 8.49
N ASP A 87 7.66 -8.28 9.10
CA ASP A 87 6.58 -9.25 9.32
C ASP A 87 5.29 -8.85 8.62
N GLY A 88 4.44 -9.84 8.36
CA GLY A 88 3.10 -9.62 7.87
C GLY A 88 2.22 -10.85 7.97
N GLU A 89 0.91 -10.63 8.02
CA GLU A 89 -0.11 -11.67 8.17
C GLU A 89 -1.39 -11.29 7.44
N LEU A 90 -1.92 -12.20 6.63
CA LEU A 90 -3.21 -12.03 5.95
C LEU A 90 -4.35 -12.09 6.97
N LEU A 91 -5.41 -11.31 6.76
CA LEU A 91 -6.59 -11.34 7.63
C LEU A 91 -7.27 -12.72 7.61
N GLU A 92 -7.84 -13.15 8.72
CA GLU A 92 -8.61 -14.39 8.80
C GLU A 92 -10.12 -14.15 8.88
N LYS A 93 -10.54 -13.16 9.67
CA LYS A 93 -11.96 -12.86 9.92
C LYS A 93 -12.57 -12.07 8.76
N LEU A 94 -13.82 -12.37 8.42
CA LEU A 94 -14.49 -11.79 7.25
C LEU A 94 -15.00 -10.37 7.49
N GLU A 95 -15.81 -10.17 8.53
CA GLU A 95 -16.65 -8.98 8.60
C GLU A 95 -16.86 -8.47 10.03
N ALA A 96 -16.86 -7.15 10.17
CA ALA A 96 -17.17 -6.44 11.40
C ALA A 96 -17.92 -5.15 11.09
N LYS A 97 -18.78 -4.73 12.02
CA LYS A 97 -19.44 -3.42 11.99
C LYS A 97 -19.06 -2.66 13.25
N GLU A 98 -18.47 -1.47 13.08
CA GLU A 98 -17.99 -0.63 14.19
C GLU A 98 -17.10 -1.40 15.20
N GLY A 99 -16.18 -2.22 14.66
CA GLY A 99 -15.25 -3.02 15.47
C GLY A 99 -15.85 -4.28 16.10
N LYS A 100 -17.15 -4.53 15.94
CA LYS A 100 -17.82 -5.74 16.46
C LYS A 100 -17.96 -6.78 15.34
N PRO A 101 -17.49 -8.03 15.53
CA PRO A 101 -17.71 -9.10 14.56
C PRO A 101 -19.20 -9.27 14.27
N LEU A 102 -19.59 -9.36 12.99
CA LEU A 102 -20.97 -9.67 12.60
C LEU A 102 -21.25 -11.17 12.66
N SER A 103 -20.21 -11.98 12.46
CA SER A 103 -20.23 -13.43 12.48
C SER A 103 -18.86 -13.98 12.88
N ASP A 104 -18.77 -15.30 13.04
CA ASP A 104 -17.53 -16.06 13.21
C ASP A 104 -16.93 -16.53 11.88
N LYS A 105 -17.52 -16.11 10.75
CA LYS A 105 -17.07 -16.47 9.41
C LYS A 105 -15.63 -16.03 9.16
N THR A 106 -14.89 -16.89 8.47
CA THR A 106 -13.54 -16.61 7.99
C THR A 106 -13.55 -16.32 6.49
N ILE A 107 -12.55 -15.58 6.02
CA ILE A 107 -12.38 -15.26 4.60
C ILE A 107 -12.23 -16.55 3.78
N ALA A 108 -11.44 -17.51 4.27
CA ALA A 108 -11.25 -18.79 3.59
C ALA A 108 -12.49 -19.70 3.62
N GLY A 109 -13.31 -19.60 4.68
CA GLY A 109 -14.58 -20.33 4.77
C GLY A 109 -15.65 -19.78 3.83
N GLU A 110 -15.78 -18.45 3.75
CA GLU A 110 -16.75 -17.79 2.86
C GLU A 110 -16.34 -17.88 1.38
N TYR A 111 -15.04 -17.80 1.10
CA TYR A 111 -14.49 -17.85 -0.26
C TYR A 111 -13.44 -18.97 -0.39
N PRO A 112 -13.85 -20.25 -0.50
CA PRO A 112 -12.92 -21.37 -0.61
C PRO A 112 -11.97 -21.27 -1.81
N ASP A 113 -12.46 -20.72 -2.93
CA ASP A 113 -11.70 -20.55 -4.17
C ASP A 113 -10.74 -19.35 -4.13
N TYR A 114 -10.77 -18.54 -3.08
CA TYR A 114 -9.86 -17.39 -2.99
C TYR A 114 -8.40 -17.82 -2.83
N GLN A 115 -8.18 -18.98 -2.19
CA GLN A 115 -6.89 -19.71 -2.12
C GLN A 115 -5.66 -18.79 -1.99
N ARG A 116 -5.74 -17.83 -1.06
CA ARG A 116 -4.69 -16.84 -0.83
C ARG A 116 -3.39 -17.57 -0.48
N LYS A 117 -2.30 -17.23 -1.16
CA LYS A 117 -1.01 -17.88 -0.94
C LYS A 117 0.13 -16.88 -0.99
N ILE A 118 0.93 -16.85 0.07
CA ILE A 118 2.19 -16.10 0.11
C ILE A 118 3.28 -16.97 -0.52
N SER A 119 4.15 -16.38 -1.34
CA SER A 119 5.32 -17.04 -1.91
C SER A 119 6.52 -16.10 -1.91
N ALA A 120 7.67 -16.61 -1.45
CA ALA A 120 8.92 -15.86 -1.51
C ALA A 120 9.35 -15.71 -2.97
N THR A 121 10.02 -14.60 -3.26
CA THR A 121 10.59 -14.31 -4.57
C THR A 121 12.04 -13.90 -4.40
N ARG A 122 12.77 -13.71 -5.49
CA ARG A 122 14.20 -13.35 -5.45
C ARG A 122 14.49 -12.03 -4.73
N ASP A 123 13.53 -11.11 -4.75
CA ASP A 123 13.66 -9.70 -4.34
C ASP A 123 12.53 -9.27 -3.39
N GLY A 124 11.86 -10.24 -2.75
CA GLY A 124 10.78 -9.96 -1.81
C GLY A 124 9.78 -11.12 -1.77
N LEU A 125 8.50 -10.83 -1.97
CA LEU A 125 7.44 -11.84 -1.94
C LEU A 125 6.24 -11.43 -2.78
N LYS A 126 5.31 -12.36 -2.97
CA LYS A 126 4.01 -12.08 -3.54
C LYS A 126 2.89 -12.84 -2.83
N VAL A 127 1.68 -12.31 -2.93
CA VAL A 127 0.43 -12.99 -2.59
C VAL A 127 -0.33 -13.25 -3.88
N THR A 128 -0.69 -14.50 -4.15
CA THR A 128 -1.54 -14.87 -5.29
C THR A 128 -2.97 -15.12 -4.81
N PHE A 129 -3.95 -14.83 -5.67
CA PHE A 129 -5.36 -14.99 -5.37
C PHE A 129 -6.03 -15.88 -6.43
N GLY A 130 -6.75 -16.91 -5.99
CA GLY A 130 -7.61 -17.72 -6.84
C GLY A 130 -8.81 -16.93 -7.36
N LYS A 131 -9.55 -17.52 -8.31
CA LYS A 131 -10.67 -16.86 -9.00
C LYS A 131 -11.92 -16.91 -8.13
N VAL A 132 -12.42 -15.75 -7.74
CA VAL A 132 -13.67 -15.58 -7.00
C VAL A 132 -14.58 -14.65 -7.78
N ARG A 133 -15.81 -15.09 -8.06
CA ARG A 133 -16.84 -14.27 -8.74
C ARG A 133 -18.04 -14.05 -7.81
N ALA A 134 -17.79 -13.61 -6.58
CA ALA A 134 -18.83 -13.21 -5.65
C ALA A 134 -19.34 -11.82 -6.05
N THR A 135 -20.39 -11.80 -6.88
CA THR A 135 -20.92 -10.63 -7.59
C THR A 135 -21.03 -9.37 -6.74
N TRP A 136 -21.34 -9.55 -5.45
CA TRP A 136 -21.68 -8.46 -4.54
C TRP A 136 -20.59 -8.14 -3.52
N ASP A 137 -19.46 -8.85 -3.53
CA ASP A 137 -18.51 -8.80 -2.40
C ASP A 137 -17.03 -8.86 -2.82
N LEU A 138 -16.65 -9.81 -3.68
CA LEU A 138 -15.26 -10.09 -4.01
C LEU A 138 -15.14 -10.64 -5.44
N LEU A 139 -14.43 -9.88 -6.27
CA LEU A 139 -14.20 -10.23 -7.67
C LEU A 139 -12.70 -10.28 -7.96
N THR A 140 -12.23 -11.45 -8.35
CA THR A 140 -10.85 -11.67 -8.81
C THR A 140 -10.84 -12.47 -10.10
N SER A 141 -9.77 -12.30 -10.87
CA SER A 141 -9.55 -13.00 -12.14
C SER A 141 -9.05 -14.44 -11.97
N GLY A 142 -8.41 -14.74 -10.84
CA GLY A 142 -7.59 -15.93 -10.64
C GLY A 142 -6.12 -15.78 -11.05
N GLU A 143 -5.78 -14.61 -11.59
CA GLU A 143 -4.42 -14.25 -12.01
C GLU A 143 -3.88 -13.04 -11.23
N SER A 144 -4.70 -12.49 -10.33
CA SER A 144 -4.36 -11.29 -9.58
C SER A 144 -3.30 -11.58 -8.51
N GLU A 145 -2.39 -10.62 -8.31
CA GLU A 145 -1.30 -10.71 -7.35
C GLU A 145 -1.15 -9.40 -6.54
N TYR A 146 -0.69 -9.54 -5.30
CA TYR A 146 -0.08 -8.45 -4.54
C TYR A 146 1.42 -8.71 -4.42
N GLN A 147 2.25 -7.86 -5.04
CA GLN A 147 3.70 -8.05 -5.12
C GLN A 147 4.45 -7.05 -4.24
N VAL A 148 5.51 -7.54 -3.59
CA VAL A 148 6.48 -6.75 -2.80
C VAL A 148 7.87 -6.97 -3.38
N HIS A 149 8.49 -5.93 -3.92
CA HIS A 149 9.89 -5.97 -4.39
C HIS A 149 10.74 -4.95 -3.63
N LYS A 150 11.94 -5.34 -3.23
CA LYS A 150 12.85 -4.52 -2.44
C LYS A 150 14.18 -4.30 -3.16
N SER A 151 14.79 -3.15 -2.89
CA SER A 151 16.13 -2.81 -3.41
C SER A 151 17.26 -3.56 -2.70
N LEU A 152 16.98 -4.23 -1.57
CA LEU A 152 17.94 -5.07 -0.86
C LEU A 152 17.51 -6.55 -0.88
N PRO A 153 18.45 -7.49 -0.98
CA PRO A 153 18.16 -8.91 -0.80
C PRO A 153 17.63 -9.19 0.61
N VAL A 154 16.60 -10.03 0.70
CA VAL A 154 16.02 -10.50 1.97
C VAL A 154 15.88 -12.02 1.95
N GLN A 155 16.02 -12.64 3.11
CA GLN A 155 15.65 -14.04 3.31
C GLN A 155 14.23 -14.09 3.87
N THR A 156 13.31 -14.74 3.17
CA THR A 156 11.90 -14.79 3.55
C THR A 156 11.48 -16.21 3.95
N GLU A 157 10.99 -16.34 5.18
CA GLU A 157 10.31 -17.52 5.68
C GLU A 157 8.79 -17.31 5.64
N ILE A 158 8.06 -18.35 5.22
CA ILE A 158 6.59 -18.34 5.12
C ILE A 158 6.03 -19.44 5.99
N ASN A 159 5.03 -19.11 6.80
CA ASN A 159 4.35 -20.05 7.66
C ASN A 159 2.83 -19.85 7.52
N GLY A 160 2.22 -20.57 6.57
CA GLY A 160 0.82 -20.38 6.22
C GLY A 160 0.55 -18.97 5.69
N ASN A 161 -0.33 -18.23 6.38
CA ASN A 161 -0.76 -16.89 6.00
C ASN A 161 0.09 -15.76 6.63
N ARG A 162 1.22 -16.09 7.25
CA ARG A 162 2.20 -15.13 7.77
C ARG A 162 3.58 -15.31 7.12
N PHE A 163 4.37 -14.26 7.13
CA PHE A 163 5.76 -14.29 6.68
C PHE A 163 6.68 -13.52 7.61
N THR A 164 7.98 -13.82 7.52
CA THR A 164 9.05 -13.02 8.11
C THR A 164 10.19 -12.91 7.11
N SER A 165 10.62 -11.68 6.83
CA SER A 165 11.75 -11.40 5.95
C SER A 165 12.88 -10.77 6.75
N MET A 166 14.12 -11.17 6.51
CA MET A 166 15.30 -10.71 7.26
C MET A 166 16.39 -10.19 6.33
N ALA A 167 17.08 -9.13 6.76
CA ALA A 167 18.31 -8.65 6.13
C ALA A 167 19.26 -8.03 7.16
N HIS A 168 20.55 -8.09 6.88
CA HIS A 168 21.58 -7.43 7.68
C HIS A 168 22.09 -6.17 6.96
N ILE A 169 22.30 -5.08 7.69
CA ILE A 169 22.89 -3.84 7.18
C ILE A 169 24.07 -3.42 8.07
N ASN A 170 25.13 -2.88 7.48
CA ASN A 170 26.35 -2.52 8.21
C ASN A 170 26.29 -1.14 8.89
N GLY A 171 25.21 -0.38 8.68
CA GLY A 171 25.04 0.99 9.17
C GLY A 171 23.95 1.71 8.39
N SER A 172 24.00 3.04 8.39
CA SER A 172 23.02 3.89 7.70
C SER A 172 22.81 3.48 6.23
N THR A 173 21.55 3.36 5.82
CA THR A 173 21.18 2.97 4.46
C THR A 173 19.78 3.47 4.10
N THR A 174 19.51 3.65 2.82
CA THR A 174 18.16 3.89 2.30
C THR A 174 17.78 2.72 1.42
N LEU A 175 16.64 2.09 1.73
CA LEU A 175 16.07 1.03 0.92
C LEU A 175 14.73 1.47 0.32
N TYR A 176 14.41 0.89 -0.82
CA TYR A 176 13.20 1.15 -1.58
C TYR A 176 12.39 -0.12 -1.71
N THR A 177 11.09 -0.03 -1.46
CA THR A 177 10.15 -1.14 -1.61
C THR A 177 8.99 -0.72 -2.50
N THR A 178 8.64 -1.54 -3.48
CA THR A 178 7.43 -1.35 -4.27
C THR A 178 6.33 -2.29 -3.80
N TYR A 179 5.10 -1.78 -3.77
CA TYR A 179 3.89 -2.55 -3.48
C TYR A 179 2.94 -2.45 -4.66
N SER A 180 2.57 -3.58 -5.25
CA SER A 180 1.77 -3.59 -6.47
C SER A 180 0.58 -4.52 -6.37
N HIS A 181 -0.65 -4.02 -6.56
CA HIS A 181 -1.83 -4.85 -6.74
C HIS A 181 -2.16 -4.92 -8.24
N LEU A 182 -2.09 -6.12 -8.81
CA LEU A 182 -2.17 -6.38 -10.24
C LEU A 182 -3.31 -7.34 -10.50
N LEU A 183 -4.28 -6.96 -11.32
CA LEU A 183 -5.58 -7.64 -11.38
C LEU A 183 -5.63 -8.76 -12.44
N THR A 184 -4.69 -8.80 -13.38
CA THR A 184 -4.65 -9.77 -14.49
C THR A 184 -3.22 -10.19 -14.79
N ALA A 185 -3.04 -11.32 -15.50
CA ALA A 185 -1.71 -11.74 -15.94
C ALA A 185 -1.01 -10.70 -16.83
N GLN A 186 -1.76 -9.96 -17.64
CA GLN A 186 -1.20 -8.90 -18.50
C GLN A 186 -0.68 -7.72 -17.67
N GLU A 187 -1.41 -7.33 -16.62
CA GLU A 187 -0.91 -6.32 -15.67
C GLU A 187 0.33 -6.82 -14.94
N VAL A 188 0.32 -8.07 -14.46
CA VAL A 188 1.49 -8.70 -13.81
C VAL A 188 2.72 -8.63 -14.71
N SER A 189 2.60 -9.04 -15.98
CA SER A 189 3.71 -9.02 -16.93
C SER A 189 4.20 -7.61 -17.26
N LYS A 190 3.27 -6.65 -17.45
CA LYS A 190 3.60 -5.28 -17.83
C LYS A 190 4.31 -4.54 -16.69
N GLU A 191 3.86 -4.75 -15.45
CA GLU A 191 4.38 -4.00 -14.31
C GLU A 191 5.83 -4.35 -13.96
N GLN A 192 6.33 -5.54 -14.35
CA GLN A 192 7.70 -5.95 -14.02
C GLN A 192 8.76 -4.99 -14.56
N MET A 193 8.54 -4.38 -15.73
CA MET A 193 9.46 -3.37 -16.26
C MET A 193 9.35 -2.05 -15.47
N GLN A 194 8.14 -1.66 -15.07
CA GLN A 194 7.91 -0.46 -14.26
C GLN A 194 8.54 -0.61 -12.87
N ILE A 195 8.36 -1.76 -12.21
CA ILE A 195 8.98 -2.06 -10.91
C ILE A 195 10.51 -1.94 -10.97
N ARG A 196 11.14 -2.50 -12.01
CA ARG A 196 12.59 -2.35 -12.21
C ARG A 196 13.01 -0.90 -12.39
N ASP A 197 12.27 -0.13 -13.17
CA ASP A 197 12.57 1.28 -13.41
C ASP A 197 12.39 2.13 -12.15
N ILE A 198 11.35 1.86 -11.36
CA ILE A 198 11.10 2.50 -10.06
C ILE A 198 12.26 2.25 -9.10
N LEU A 199 12.69 0.99 -8.96
CA LEU A 199 13.80 0.64 -8.05
C LEU A 199 15.15 1.16 -8.57
N ALA A 200 15.32 1.36 -9.87
CA ALA A 200 16.52 1.96 -10.45
C ALA A 200 16.56 3.50 -10.31
N ARG A 201 15.39 4.16 -10.31
CA ARG A 201 15.27 5.64 -10.27
C ARG A 201 14.25 6.12 -9.23
N PRO A 202 14.34 5.69 -7.95
CA PRO A 202 13.27 5.93 -6.98
C PRO A 202 13.05 7.42 -6.68
N ALA A 203 14.13 8.21 -6.61
CA ALA A 203 14.05 9.66 -6.40
C ALA A 203 13.21 10.36 -7.47
N PHE A 204 13.30 9.93 -8.74
CA PHE A 204 12.51 10.49 -9.83
C PHE A 204 11.00 10.31 -9.57
N TYR A 205 10.58 9.12 -9.14
CA TYR A 205 9.17 8.83 -8.84
C TYR A 205 8.67 9.57 -7.60
N LEU A 206 9.50 9.69 -6.55
CA LEU A 206 9.16 10.48 -5.37
C LEU A 206 8.96 11.96 -5.72
N THR A 207 9.88 12.54 -6.50
CA THR A 207 9.78 13.94 -6.98
C THR A 207 8.60 14.14 -7.91
N ALA A 208 8.34 13.22 -8.85
CA ALA A 208 7.19 13.30 -9.74
C ALA A 208 5.86 13.33 -8.96
N SER A 209 5.75 12.51 -7.90
CA SER A 209 4.59 12.57 -7.01
C SER A 209 4.52 13.89 -6.25
N GLN A 210 5.63 14.42 -5.74
CA GLN A 210 5.65 15.70 -5.02
C GLN A 210 5.16 16.85 -5.92
N GLN A 211 5.77 17.01 -7.08
CA GLN A 211 5.46 18.09 -8.03
C GLN A 211 4.00 18.05 -8.51
N ARG A 212 3.48 16.85 -8.79
CA ARG A 212 2.07 16.69 -9.17
C ARG A 212 1.11 17.18 -8.08
N TRP A 213 1.40 16.88 -6.81
CA TRP A 213 0.56 17.33 -5.70
C TRP A 213 0.73 18.81 -5.40
N GLU A 214 1.94 19.37 -5.52
CA GLU A 214 2.16 20.82 -5.46
C GLU A 214 1.35 21.54 -6.54
N GLU A 215 1.31 21.00 -7.76
CA GLU A 215 0.52 21.56 -8.84
C GLU A 215 -0.99 21.51 -8.56
N TYR A 216 -1.51 20.43 -7.97
CA TYR A 216 -2.91 20.35 -7.55
C TYR A 216 -3.26 21.44 -6.54
N LEU A 217 -2.44 21.62 -5.51
CA LEU A 217 -2.67 22.63 -4.49
C LEU A 217 -2.55 24.04 -5.08
N LYS A 218 -1.55 24.29 -5.92
CA LYS A 218 -1.35 25.58 -6.60
C LYS A 218 -2.55 25.96 -7.48
N LYS A 219 -3.12 25.00 -8.22
CA LYS A 219 -4.27 25.23 -9.09
C LYS A 219 -5.60 25.29 -8.32
N GLY A 220 -5.73 24.53 -7.23
CA GLY A 220 -6.99 24.38 -6.50
C GLY A 220 -7.21 25.40 -5.37
N LEU A 221 -6.14 25.95 -4.79
CA LEU A 221 -6.20 26.86 -3.64
C LEU A 221 -6.00 28.31 -4.08
N THR A 222 -6.95 28.83 -4.86
CA THR A 222 -6.85 30.15 -5.50
C THR A 222 -7.66 31.25 -4.83
N ASN A 223 -8.35 30.96 -3.72
CA ASN A 223 -9.10 31.97 -2.97
C ASN A 223 -8.22 32.60 -1.88
N PRO A 224 -7.72 33.83 -2.05
CA PRO A 224 -6.83 34.47 -1.07
C PRO A 224 -7.56 34.93 0.20
N ASP A 225 -8.89 35.05 0.16
CA ASP A 225 -9.70 35.53 1.28
C ASP A 225 -10.14 34.41 2.22
N ALA A 226 -9.84 33.16 1.88
CA ALA A 226 -10.21 32.00 2.68
C ALA A 226 -9.37 31.92 3.97
N THR A 227 -10.00 31.59 5.10
CA THR A 227 -9.28 31.30 6.34
C THR A 227 -8.47 30.01 6.21
N PRO A 228 -7.49 29.74 7.10
CA PRO A 228 -6.74 28.48 7.10
C PRO A 228 -7.65 27.24 7.21
N GLU A 229 -8.73 27.32 7.99
CA GLU A 229 -9.70 26.23 8.17
C GLU A 229 -10.48 25.96 6.87
N GLN A 230 -10.92 27.02 6.19
CA GLN A 230 -11.61 26.92 4.90
C GLN A 230 -10.69 26.36 3.81
N THR A 231 -9.45 26.83 3.77
CA THR A 231 -8.41 26.30 2.87
C THR A 231 -8.18 24.81 3.14
N ARG A 232 -8.14 24.39 4.41
CA ARG A 232 -7.99 22.98 4.79
C ARG A 232 -9.19 22.12 4.35
N VAL A 233 -10.40 22.67 4.30
CA VAL A 233 -11.56 21.98 3.70
C VAL A 233 -11.35 21.75 2.19
N ALA A 234 -10.83 22.75 1.47
CA ALA A 234 -10.48 22.59 0.05
C ALA A 234 -9.39 21.53 -0.17
N VAL A 235 -8.35 21.51 0.67
CA VAL A 235 -7.31 20.44 0.63
C VAL A 235 -7.93 19.06 0.84
N LYS A 236 -8.84 18.92 1.81
CA LYS A 236 -9.57 17.66 2.04
C LYS A 236 -10.37 17.23 0.81
N ALA A 237 -11.04 18.17 0.12
CA ALA A 237 -11.78 17.87 -1.10
C ALA A 237 -10.85 17.39 -2.23
N ILE A 238 -9.70 18.06 -2.42
CA ILE A 238 -8.68 17.66 -3.40
C ILE A 238 -8.16 16.23 -3.10
N GLU A 239 -7.83 15.94 -1.84
CA GLU A 239 -7.41 14.59 -1.44
C GLU A 239 -8.51 13.54 -1.68
N THR A 240 -9.77 13.87 -1.35
CA THR A 240 -10.91 12.95 -1.49
C THR A 240 -11.16 12.61 -2.96
N LEU A 241 -11.23 13.62 -3.84
CA LEU A 241 -11.50 13.43 -5.27
C LEU A 241 -10.35 12.66 -5.95
N ASN A 242 -9.10 13.02 -5.67
CA ASN A 242 -7.94 12.28 -6.19
C ASN A 242 -7.87 10.86 -5.62
N GLY A 243 -8.27 10.65 -4.36
CA GLY A 243 -8.41 9.34 -3.73
C GLY A 243 -9.53 8.49 -4.34
N ASN A 244 -10.50 9.12 -5.00
CA ASN A 244 -11.59 8.48 -5.74
C ASN A 244 -11.29 8.24 -7.23
N TRP A 245 -10.17 8.75 -7.75
CA TRP A 245 -9.77 8.59 -9.15
C TRP A 245 -9.14 7.23 -9.47
N ARG A 246 -9.73 6.49 -10.42
CA ARG A 246 -9.30 5.17 -10.86
C ARG A 246 -8.75 5.21 -12.28
N SER A 247 -7.67 4.49 -12.49
CA SER A 247 -7.14 4.21 -13.82
C SER A 247 -8.00 3.19 -14.59
N PRO A 248 -7.81 3.05 -15.92
CA PRO A 248 -8.50 2.03 -16.71
C PRO A 248 -8.40 0.62 -16.10
N GLY A 249 -9.48 -0.14 -16.23
CA GLY A 249 -9.61 -1.50 -15.70
C GLY A 249 -10.88 -2.17 -16.23
N GLY A 250 -10.78 -3.45 -16.58
CA GLY A 250 -11.91 -4.21 -17.14
C GLY A 250 -12.51 -3.55 -18.38
N ALA A 251 -13.83 -3.35 -18.38
CA ALA A 251 -14.54 -2.73 -19.50
C ALA A 251 -14.28 -1.22 -19.65
N VAL A 252 -13.97 -0.51 -18.56
CA VAL A 252 -13.75 0.94 -18.57
C VAL A 252 -12.34 1.25 -19.06
N LYS A 253 -12.24 1.80 -20.28
CA LYS A 253 -10.96 2.04 -20.98
C LYS A 253 -10.30 3.39 -20.65
N TYR A 254 -10.96 4.21 -19.86
CA TYR A 254 -10.50 5.54 -19.47
C TYR A 254 -10.30 5.64 -17.96
N ASN A 255 -9.51 6.64 -17.57
CA ASN A 255 -9.50 7.12 -16.20
C ASN A 255 -10.91 7.58 -15.80
N THR A 256 -11.33 7.32 -14.57
CA THR A 256 -12.65 7.71 -14.05
C THR A 256 -12.57 8.12 -12.58
N VAL A 257 -13.60 8.77 -12.04
CA VAL A 257 -13.72 9.08 -10.61
C VAL A 257 -15.00 8.42 -10.09
N THR A 258 -14.87 7.62 -9.04
CA THR A 258 -16.00 6.95 -8.39
C THR A 258 -16.56 7.82 -7.25
N PRO A 259 -17.82 7.67 -6.82
CA PRO A 259 -18.36 8.47 -5.72
C PRO A 259 -17.60 8.27 -4.40
N SER A 260 -17.12 7.06 -4.12
CA SER A 260 -16.32 6.78 -2.92
C SER A 260 -15.53 5.47 -3.03
N VAL A 261 -14.20 5.56 -2.94
CA VAL A 261 -13.33 4.38 -2.90
C VAL A 261 -13.59 3.47 -1.71
N THR A 262 -14.11 4.00 -0.60
CA THR A 262 -14.44 3.24 0.62
C THR A 262 -15.91 2.83 0.70
N GLY A 263 -16.73 3.20 -0.28
CA GLY A 263 -18.16 2.94 -0.28
C GLY A 263 -18.48 1.47 -0.58
N ARG A 264 -19.48 0.92 0.12
CA ARG A 264 -19.96 -0.47 -0.05
C ARG A 264 -20.35 -0.80 -1.50
N TRP A 265 -20.88 0.18 -2.23
CA TRP A 265 -21.37 0.07 -3.61
C TRP A 265 -20.84 1.16 -4.53
N PHE A 266 -19.77 1.86 -4.13
CA PHE A 266 -19.22 2.99 -4.89
C PHE A 266 -17.72 2.83 -5.19
N SER A 267 -17.15 1.67 -4.86
CA SER A 267 -15.72 1.39 -5.02
C SER A 267 -15.39 0.81 -6.40
N GLY A 268 -14.21 0.22 -6.54
CA GLY A 268 -13.73 -0.27 -7.82
C GLY A 268 -13.58 0.88 -8.81
N ASN A 269 -14.08 0.71 -10.04
CA ASN A 269 -14.24 1.79 -11.03
C ASN A 269 -15.70 2.02 -11.45
N GLN A 270 -16.64 1.72 -10.55
CA GLN A 270 -18.07 1.95 -10.78
C GLN A 270 -18.33 3.46 -10.95
N THR A 271 -18.92 3.83 -12.10
CA THR A 271 -18.98 5.22 -12.57
C THR A 271 -20.42 5.58 -12.94
N TRP A 272 -20.90 6.73 -12.44
CA TRP A 272 -22.26 7.22 -12.67
C TRP A 272 -22.23 8.59 -13.37
N PRO A 273 -23.14 8.85 -14.34
CA PRO A 273 -23.13 10.11 -15.10
C PRO A 273 -23.42 11.35 -14.26
N TRP A 274 -24.27 11.26 -13.24
CA TRP A 274 -24.61 12.41 -12.38
C TRP A 274 -23.43 12.80 -11.47
N ASP A 275 -22.68 11.81 -11.01
CA ASP A 275 -21.52 12.01 -10.14
C ASP A 275 -20.26 12.47 -10.90
N THR A 276 -20.18 12.18 -12.21
CA THR A 276 -19.05 12.52 -13.09
C THR A 276 -19.03 13.99 -13.45
#